data_AF-A0A2E3BPM6-F1
#
_entry.id   AF-A0A2E3BPM6-F1
#
_cell.length_a   1.000
_cell.length_b   1.000
_cell.length_c   1.000
_cell.angle_alpha   90.00
_cell.angle_beta   90.00
_cell.angle_gamma   90.00
#
_symmetry.space_group_name_H-M   'P 1'
#
loop_
_entity.id
_entity.type
_entity.pdbx_description
1 polymer ?
#
loop_
_entity_poly.entity_id
_entity_poly.type
_entity_poly.pdbx_seq_one_letter_code
_entity_poly.pdbx_strand_id
1 'polypeptide(L)'
;MGRTFTNTAQISKGFEMYAKGYRRSSILDSFSDEPRPSLRTLGNWIARYKNVSEDILALEHEFEWVHMDMFSIPWKHAQLINRLSCLELQKPSLRRVRWWFRIKEINPHYSDGVVAYIANKCVVNEHMDLMEIPGSDWSHLLESTLIEDEEHLELLPGTFAICFFELGTILPSWVQNGVFLSITRTESNISVVCSDKLIPDEENISRGWNCLKYEGDQALWRSLVSRIA
;
A
#
# COMPACT_ATOMS: atom_id res chain seq x y z
N MET A 1 2.80 22.85 -30.73
CA MET A 1 2.25 21.63 -30.10
C MET A 1 3.35 21.02 -29.25
N GLY A 2 3.32 21.25 -27.93
CA GLY A 2 4.30 20.66 -27.01
C GLY A 2 4.05 19.16 -26.91
N ARG A 3 5.12 18.35 -26.99
CA ARG A 3 5.03 16.90 -26.76
C ARG A 3 4.40 16.67 -25.39
N THR A 4 3.30 15.92 -25.35
CA THR A 4 2.77 15.32 -24.13
C THR A 4 3.86 14.45 -23.53
N PHE A 5 4.30 14.78 -22.31
CA PHE A 5 5.16 13.89 -21.54
C PHE A 5 4.27 12.75 -21.04
N THR A 6 4.14 11.67 -21.82
CA THR A 6 3.34 10.48 -21.48
C THR A 6 3.92 9.66 -20.32
N ASN A 7 4.94 10.16 -19.62
CA ASN A 7 5.68 9.37 -18.64
C ASN A 7 6.04 10.15 -17.37
N THR A 8 5.11 10.95 -16.85
CA THR A 8 5.29 11.73 -15.62
C THR A 8 5.68 10.86 -14.43
N ALA A 9 5.17 9.63 -14.34
CA ALA A 9 5.54 8.66 -13.32
C ALA A 9 7.04 8.29 -13.36
N GLN A 10 7.61 7.98 -14.52
CA GLN A 10 9.05 7.70 -14.59
C GLN A 10 9.90 8.95 -14.35
N ILE A 11 9.46 10.13 -14.79
CA ILE A 11 10.16 11.38 -14.50
C ILE A 11 10.19 11.61 -12.99
N SER A 12 9.05 11.45 -12.31
CA SER A 12 8.92 11.52 -10.86
C SER A 12 9.84 10.52 -10.15
N LYS A 13 9.80 9.24 -10.54
CA LYS A 13 10.67 8.19 -9.98
C LYS A 13 12.16 8.52 -10.18
N GLY A 14 12.53 9.01 -11.37
CA GLY A 14 13.89 9.42 -11.67
C GLY A 14 14.34 10.64 -10.87
N PHE A 15 13.42 11.57 -10.57
CA PHE A 15 13.65 12.73 -9.71
C PHE A 15 13.91 12.30 -8.26
N GLU A 16 13.07 11.42 -7.71
CA GLU A 16 13.27 10.85 -6.35
C GLU A 16 14.65 10.18 -6.23
N MET A 17 15.04 9.36 -7.21
CA MET A 17 16.35 8.71 -7.20
C MET A 17 17.51 9.70 -7.38
N TYR A 18 17.35 10.73 -8.22
CA TYR A 18 18.36 11.77 -8.37
C TYR A 18 18.59 12.52 -7.06
N ALA A 19 17.52 12.92 -6.38
CA ALA A 19 17.58 13.62 -5.10
C ALA A 19 18.24 12.77 -4.01
N LYS A 20 18.01 11.45 -4.02
CA LYS A 20 18.71 10.47 -3.15
C LYS A 20 20.18 10.20 -3.54
N GLY A 21 20.72 10.90 -4.55
CA GLY A 21 22.14 10.80 -4.94
C GLY A 21 22.49 9.60 -5.83
N TYR A 22 21.49 8.92 -6.42
CA TYR A 22 21.77 7.80 -7.30
C TYR A 22 22.50 8.24 -8.58
N ARG A 23 23.43 7.39 -9.03
CA ARG A 23 24.12 7.61 -10.30
C ARG A 23 23.15 7.42 -11.47
N ARG A 24 23.43 8.11 -12.58
CA ARG A 24 22.63 8.02 -13.81
C ARG A 24 22.43 6.59 -14.32
N SER A 25 23.44 5.72 -14.20
CA SER A 25 23.32 4.30 -14.56
C SER A 25 22.29 3.60 -13.69
N SER A 26 22.39 3.76 -12.36
CA SER A 26 21.46 3.18 -11.40
C SER A 26 20.02 3.65 -11.61
N ILE A 27 19.83 4.93 -11.95
CA ILE A 27 18.51 5.47 -12.29
C ILE A 27 17.96 4.77 -13.54
N LEU A 28 18.76 4.61 -14.60
CA LEU A 28 18.31 3.90 -15.81
C LEU A 28 18.00 2.43 -15.56
N ASP A 29 18.77 1.76 -14.71
CA ASP A 29 18.60 0.34 -14.41
C ASP A 29 17.30 0.09 -13.61
N SER A 30 16.76 1.11 -12.92
CA SER A 30 15.51 1.02 -12.15
C SER A 30 14.23 0.93 -12.98
N PHE A 31 14.32 1.07 -14.30
CA PHE A 31 13.18 1.04 -15.24
C PHE A 31 13.14 -0.26 -16.07
N SER A 32 13.62 -1.39 -15.53
CA SER A 32 13.72 -2.67 -16.26
C SER A 32 12.40 -3.19 -16.82
N ASP A 33 11.28 -2.87 -16.16
CA ASP A 33 9.97 -3.48 -16.41
C ASP A 33 9.03 -2.59 -17.25
N GLU A 34 9.47 -1.38 -17.58
CA GLU A 34 8.75 -0.40 -18.39
C GLU A 34 9.57 -0.02 -19.63
N PRO A 35 9.01 0.67 -20.65
CA PRO A 35 9.83 1.22 -21.73
C PRO A 35 10.89 2.16 -21.15
N ARG A 36 12.12 1.62 -21.08
CA ARG A 36 13.27 2.27 -20.46
C ARG A 36 13.59 3.57 -21.19
N PRO A 37 13.72 4.72 -20.49
CA PRO A 37 14.08 5.97 -21.13
C PRO A 37 15.50 5.86 -21.71
N SER A 38 15.71 6.46 -22.89
CA SER A 38 17.05 6.52 -23.46
C SER A 38 18.01 7.33 -22.57
N LEU A 39 19.32 7.10 -22.69
CA LEU A 39 20.34 7.94 -22.05
C LEU A 39 20.07 9.43 -22.30
N ARG A 40 19.79 9.81 -23.55
CA ARG A 40 19.47 11.20 -23.92
C ARG A 40 18.24 11.71 -23.18
N THR A 41 17.17 10.91 -23.10
CA THR A 41 15.93 11.25 -22.40
C THR A 41 16.20 11.54 -20.93
N LEU A 42 16.87 10.62 -20.22
CA LEU A 42 17.23 10.84 -18.82
C LEU A 42 18.17 12.03 -18.63
N GLY A 43 19.07 12.29 -19.58
CA GLY A 43 19.94 13.47 -19.56
C GLY A 43 19.14 14.78 -19.57
N ASN A 44 18.07 14.83 -20.38
CA ASN A 44 17.17 15.99 -20.42
C ASN A 44 16.39 16.15 -19.11
N TRP A 45 15.98 15.04 -18.47
CA TRP A 45 15.31 15.10 -17.18
C TRP A 45 16.26 15.63 -16.09
N ILE A 46 17.48 15.09 -16.00
CA ILE A 46 18.50 15.54 -15.03
C ILE A 46 18.82 17.04 -15.19
N ALA A 47 18.82 17.56 -16.43
CA ALA A 47 19.00 18.99 -16.66
C ALA A 47 17.90 19.84 -15.98
N ARG A 48 16.66 19.34 -15.91
CA ARG A 48 15.56 19.98 -15.17
C ARG A 48 15.68 19.76 -13.67
N TYR A 49 16.07 18.57 -13.23
CA TYR A 49 16.22 18.26 -11.80
C TYR A 49 17.20 19.22 -11.11
N LYS A 50 18.28 19.59 -11.82
CA LYS A 50 19.28 20.57 -11.36
C LYS A 50 18.75 21.98 -11.13
N ASN A 51 17.59 22.33 -11.68
CA ASN A 51 16.99 23.65 -11.48
C ASN A 51 16.17 23.72 -10.18
N VAL A 52 15.92 22.57 -9.53
CA VAL A 52 15.21 22.51 -8.25
C VAL A 52 16.22 22.77 -7.13
N SER A 53 15.87 23.65 -6.18
CA SER A 53 16.74 24.02 -5.05
C SER A 53 17.03 22.84 -4.12
N GLU A 54 18.19 22.85 -3.49
CA GLU A 54 18.64 21.77 -2.58
C GLU A 54 17.68 21.54 -1.41
N ASP A 55 17.11 22.60 -0.83
CA ASP A 55 16.11 22.51 0.25
C ASP A 55 14.85 21.74 -0.17
N ILE A 56 14.46 21.83 -1.44
CA ILE A 56 13.30 21.12 -1.99
C ILE A 56 13.67 19.68 -2.32
N LEU A 57 14.87 19.43 -2.83
CA LEU A 57 15.40 18.08 -3.07
C LEU A 57 15.55 17.29 -1.77
N ALA A 58 15.89 17.94 -0.66
CA ALA A 58 15.99 17.33 0.65
C ALA A 58 14.66 16.70 1.13
N LEU A 59 13.52 17.09 0.56
CA LEU A 59 12.22 16.46 0.84
C LEU A 59 12.11 15.03 0.29
N GLU A 60 12.99 14.62 -0.64
CA GLU A 60 13.03 13.24 -1.15
C GLU A 60 13.84 12.29 -0.27
N HIS A 61 14.58 12.82 0.70
CA HIS A 61 15.28 12.00 1.68
C HIS A 61 14.28 11.24 2.55
N GLU A 62 14.75 10.12 3.07
CA GLU A 62 13.96 9.26 3.95
C GLU A 62 13.45 10.05 5.15
N PHE A 63 12.17 9.87 5.46
CA PHE A 63 11.56 10.49 6.61
C PHE A 63 12.23 10.00 7.91
N GLU A 64 12.47 10.90 8.85
CA GLU A 64 12.91 10.57 10.21
C GLU A 64 12.02 11.31 11.20
N TRP A 65 11.82 10.75 12.39
CA TRP A 65 10.92 11.34 13.39
C TRP A 65 11.35 12.75 13.84
N VAL A 66 12.64 13.07 13.77
CA VAL A 66 13.17 14.44 13.98
C VAL A 66 12.57 15.47 13.00
N HIS A 67 12.14 15.02 11.82
CA HIS A 67 11.49 15.89 10.83
C HIS A 67 10.08 16.32 11.25
N MET A 68 9.45 15.67 12.23
CA MET A 68 8.12 16.09 12.69
C MET A 68 8.13 17.52 13.22
N ASP A 69 9.08 17.85 14.09
CA ASP A 69 9.20 19.20 14.65
C ASP A 69 9.73 20.18 13.61
N MET A 70 10.75 19.78 12.83
CA MET A 70 11.38 20.63 11.81
C MET A 70 10.39 21.12 10.74
N PHE A 71 9.42 20.28 10.36
CA PHE A 71 8.42 20.63 9.35
C PHE A 71 7.02 20.85 9.92
N SER A 72 6.91 21.01 11.24
CA SER A 72 5.65 21.30 11.95
C SER A 72 4.54 20.28 11.63
N ILE A 73 4.90 19.01 11.46
CA ILE A 73 3.95 17.91 11.31
C ILE A 73 3.48 17.51 12.72
N PRO A 74 2.19 17.64 13.07
CA PRO A 74 1.74 17.38 14.43
C PRO A 74 1.91 15.91 14.83
N TRP A 75 2.43 15.66 16.03
CA TRP A 75 2.63 14.31 16.61
C TRP A 75 1.35 13.46 16.71
N LYS A 76 0.15 14.09 16.70
CA LYS A 76 -1.13 13.36 16.61
C LYS A 76 -1.24 12.45 15.37
N HIS A 77 -0.40 12.65 14.35
CA HIS A 77 -0.36 11.83 13.13
C HIS A 77 0.69 10.72 13.14
N ALA A 78 1.46 10.53 14.23
CA ALA A 78 2.51 9.52 14.26
C ALA A 78 1.98 8.11 13.93
N GLN A 79 0.77 7.78 14.41
CA GLN A 79 0.11 6.51 14.09
C GLN A 79 -0.27 6.39 12.61
N LEU A 80 -0.75 7.46 11.99
CA LEU A 80 -1.04 7.48 10.55
C LEU A 80 0.22 7.20 9.73
N ILE A 81 1.34 7.85 10.08
CA ILE A 81 2.62 7.67 9.41
C ILE A 81 3.09 6.21 9.53
N ASN A 82 2.96 5.60 10.71
CA ASN A 82 3.31 4.19 10.90
C ASN A 82 2.47 3.26 10.01
N ARG A 83 1.14 3.43 10.01
CA ARG A 83 0.24 2.58 9.21
C ARG A 83 0.53 2.70 7.72
N LEU A 84 0.67 3.92 7.20
CA LEU A 84 0.96 4.17 5.79
C LEU A 84 2.36 3.72 5.37
N SER A 85 3.35 3.85 6.26
CA SER A 85 4.71 3.35 5.98
C SER A 85 4.74 1.84 5.78
N CYS A 86 3.83 1.08 6.41
CA CYS A 86 3.71 -0.36 6.19
C CYS A 86 3.15 -0.73 4.80
N LEU A 87 2.52 0.21 4.09
CA LEU A 87 2.01 0.00 2.72
C LEU A 87 3.10 0.24 1.65
N GLU A 88 4.23 0.84 2.03
CA GLU A 88 5.30 1.19 1.11
C GLU A 88 6.37 0.08 1.06
N LEU A 89 6.93 -0.17 -0.12
CA LEU A 89 8.05 -1.12 -0.29
C LEU A 89 9.37 -0.61 0.27
N GLN A 90 9.49 0.71 0.46
CA GLN A 90 10.66 1.40 0.98
C GLN A 90 10.24 2.46 1.98
N LYS A 91 11.17 2.91 2.81
CA LYS A 91 10.92 4.01 3.74
C LYS A 91 10.46 5.26 2.97
N PRO A 92 9.35 5.91 3.38
CA PRO A 92 8.78 7.02 2.62
C PRO A 92 9.68 8.25 2.67
N SER A 93 9.60 9.09 1.65
CA SER A 93 10.22 10.41 1.69
C SER A 93 9.44 11.36 2.58
N LEU A 94 10.11 12.41 3.05
CA LEU A 94 9.45 13.47 3.78
C LEU A 94 8.33 14.14 2.95
N ARG A 95 8.52 14.35 1.65
CA ARG A 95 7.46 14.87 0.76
C ARG A 95 6.22 13.99 0.81
N ARG A 96 6.41 12.67 0.70
CA ARG A 96 5.30 11.71 0.74
C ARG A 96 4.54 11.76 2.06
N VAL A 97 5.26 11.79 3.18
CA VAL A 97 4.65 11.94 4.52
C VAL A 97 3.86 13.24 4.65
N ARG A 98 4.37 14.36 4.10
CA ARG A 98 3.63 15.63 4.09
C ARG A 98 2.32 15.52 3.31
N TRP A 99 2.31 14.81 2.18
CA TRP A 99 1.09 14.58 1.42
C TRP A 99 0.08 13.69 2.16
N TRP A 100 0.52 12.62 2.81
CA TRP A 100 -0.36 11.81 3.66
C TRP A 100 -1.09 12.65 4.71
N PHE A 101 -0.36 13.50 5.43
CA PHE A 101 -0.93 14.40 6.42
C PHE A 101 -1.92 15.39 5.79
N ARG A 102 -1.53 16.09 4.70
CA ARG A 102 -2.40 17.06 4.00
C ARG A 102 -3.72 16.41 3.56
N ILE A 103 -3.65 15.23 2.95
CA ILE A 103 -4.83 14.51 2.47
C ILE A 103 -5.73 14.12 3.62
N LYS A 104 -5.15 13.60 4.72
CA LYS A 104 -5.93 13.17 5.89
C LYS A 104 -6.58 14.32 6.65
N GLU A 105 -5.94 15.50 6.70
CA GLU A 105 -6.56 16.70 7.27
C GLU A 105 -7.70 17.23 6.39
N ILE A 106 -7.57 17.19 5.06
CA ILE A 106 -8.65 17.62 4.15
C ILE A 106 -9.82 16.62 4.19
N ASN A 107 -9.52 15.31 4.21
CA ASN A 107 -10.52 14.24 4.18
C ASN A 107 -10.25 13.22 5.30
N PRO A 108 -10.70 13.49 6.54
CA PRO A 108 -10.46 12.59 7.68
C PRO A 108 -11.02 11.17 7.50
N HIS A 109 -12.05 11.02 6.65
CA HIS A 109 -12.74 9.75 6.42
C HIS A 109 -12.04 8.80 5.45
N TYR A 110 -11.06 9.26 4.66
CA TYR A 110 -10.37 8.38 3.71
C TYR A 110 -9.61 7.26 4.42
N SER A 111 -9.68 6.04 3.90
CA SER A 111 -8.86 4.94 4.41
C SER A 111 -7.37 5.21 4.13
N ASP A 112 -6.51 4.41 4.74
CA ASP A 112 -5.07 4.49 4.50
C ASP A 112 -4.72 4.15 3.03
N GLY A 113 -5.47 3.24 2.39
CA GLY A 113 -5.27 2.87 0.99
C GLY A 113 -5.51 4.04 0.05
N VAL A 114 -6.65 4.72 0.17
CA VAL A 114 -6.95 5.93 -0.61
C VAL A 114 -5.96 7.06 -0.32
N VAL A 115 -5.56 7.26 0.95
CA VAL A 115 -4.55 8.27 1.29
C VAL A 115 -3.22 7.98 0.59
N ALA A 116 -2.76 6.73 0.59
CA ALA A 116 -1.52 6.33 -0.09
C ALA A 116 -1.63 6.54 -1.61
N TYR A 117 -2.75 6.13 -2.21
CA TYR A 117 -3.01 6.27 -3.64
C TYR A 117 -3.02 7.74 -4.09
N ILE A 118 -3.78 8.59 -3.39
CA ILE A 118 -3.86 10.03 -3.71
C ILE A 118 -2.49 10.68 -3.50
N ALA A 119 -1.78 10.34 -2.42
CA ALA A 119 -0.46 10.90 -2.15
C ALA A 119 0.54 10.60 -3.26
N ASN A 120 0.52 9.40 -3.85
CA ASN A 120 1.37 9.08 -4.99
C ASN A 120 1.12 10.03 -6.18
N LYS A 121 -0.15 10.29 -6.52
CA LYS A 121 -0.49 11.25 -7.58
C LYS A 121 -0.06 12.67 -7.23
N CYS A 122 -0.30 13.12 -6.00
CA CYS A 122 0.11 14.45 -5.54
C CYS A 122 1.63 14.65 -5.63
N VAL A 123 2.42 13.64 -5.25
CA VAL A 123 3.88 13.66 -5.36
C VAL A 123 4.32 13.81 -6.82
N VAL A 124 3.74 13.02 -7.74
CA VAL A 124 4.05 13.12 -9.17
C VAL A 124 3.71 14.50 -9.72
N ASN A 125 2.53 15.03 -9.41
CA ASN A 125 2.11 16.36 -9.85
C ASN A 125 3.02 17.46 -9.30
N GLU A 126 3.34 17.41 -8.00
CA GLU A 126 4.24 18.40 -7.39
C GLU A 126 5.62 18.37 -8.04
N HIS A 127 6.16 17.18 -8.36
CA HIS A 127 7.40 17.07 -9.11
C HIS A 127 7.30 17.71 -10.50
N MET A 128 6.21 17.49 -11.24
CA MET A 128 6.02 18.08 -12.56
C MET A 128 5.96 19.62 -12.48
N ASP A 129 5.25 20.15 -11.48
CA ASP A 129 5.16 21.60 -11.23
C ASP A 129 6.54 22.19 -10.89
N LEU A 130 7.31 21.54 -10.01
CA LEU A 130 8.68 21.96 -9.64
C LEU A 130 9.64 22.02 -10.84
N MET A 131 9.42 21.18 -11.86
CA MET A 131 10.25 21.10 -13.05
C MET A 131 9.68 21.85 -14.26
N GLU A 132 8.57 22.57 -14.08
CA GLU A 132 7.82 23.25 -15.14
C GLU A 132 7.53 22.30 -16.33
N ILE A 133 7.11 21.07 -16.00
CA ILE A 133 6.70 20.06 -16.98
C ILE A 133 5.17 20.08 -17.06
N PRO A 134 4.57 20.40 -18.22
CA PRO A 134 3.13 20.36 -18.38
C PRO A 134 2.60 18.92 -18.19
N GLY A 135 1.52 18.76 -17.42
CA GLY A 135 0.88 17.46 -17.22
C GLY A 135 0.33 17.21 -15.82
N SER A 136 0.58 18.11 -14.86
CA SER A 136 -0.03 18.05 -13.54
C SER A 136 -1.54 18.18 -13.63
N ASP A 137 -2.26 17.25 -13.04
CA ASP A 137 -3.72 17.27 -12.96
C ASP A 137 -4.18 17.27 -11.50
N TRP A 138 -4.49 18.45 -10.99
CA TRP A 138 -4.98 18.65 -9.63
C TRP A 138 -6.51 18.48 -9.52
N SER A 139 -7.25 18.46 -10.64
CA SER A 139 -8.71 18.31 -10.67
C SER A 139 -9.17 16.92 -10.22
N HIS A 140 -8.50 15.86 -10.68
CA HIS A 140 -8.87 14.48 -10.35
C HIS A 140 -8.61 14.08 -8.88
N LEU A 141 -7.94 14.92 -8.09
CA LEU A 141 -7.72 14.65 -6.66
C LEU A 141 -9.01 14.74 -5.84
N LEU A 142 -9.97 15.55 -6.31
CA LEU A 142 -11.29 15.68 -5.68
C LEU A 142 -12.27 14.60 -6.17
N GLU A 143 -12.13 14.12 -7.40
CA GLU A 143 -12.93 13.00 -7.93
C GLU A 143 -12.52 11.64 -7.34
N SER A 144 -11.37 11.59 -6.65
CA SER A 144 -10.91 10.41 -5.93
C SER A 144 -11.83 10.03 -4.75
N THR A 145 -12.82 10.87 -4.41
CA THR A 145 -13.98 10.51 -3.56
C THR A 145 -14.81 9.34 -4.12
N LEU A 146 -14.67 9.03 -5.42
CA LEU A 146 -15.33 7.91 -6.09
C LEU A 146 -14.53 6.60 -6.02
N ILE A 147 -13.35 6.61 -5.39
CA ILE A 147 -12.76 5.36 -4.92
C ILE A 147 -13.56 5.00 -3.68
N GLU A 148 -14.62 4.23 -3.89
CA GLU A 148 -15.36 3.56 -2.83
C GLU A 148 -14.36 2.66 -2.08
N ASP A 149 -13.68 3.22 -1.08
CA ASP A 149 -13.19 2.48 0.07
C ASP A 149 -14.40 2.09 0.96
N GLU A 150 -15.45 1.55 0.36
CA GLU A 150 -16.26 0.64 1.14
C GLU A 150 -15.38 -0.60 1.28
N GLU A 151 -14.63 -0.67 2.40
CA GLU A 151 -14.19 -1.95 2.95
C GLU A 151 -15.48 -2.76 3.22
N HIS A 152 -16.02 -3.36 2.17
CA HIS A 152 -17.26 -4.09 2.20
C HIS A 152 -16.99 -5.39 2.96
N LEU A 153 -17.33 -5.38 4.25
CA LEU A 153 -17.41 -6.58 5.04
C LEU A 153 -18.79 -7.21 4.79
N GLU A 154 -18.80 -8.28 4.01
CA GLU A 154 -19.98 -9.11 3.83
C GLU A 154 -20.07 -10.10 5.00
N LEU A 155 -21.19 -10.09 5.72
CA LEU A 155 -21.47 -11.13 6.70
C LEU A 155 -21.80 -12.44 5.97
N LEU A 156 -20.97 -13.46 6.14
CA LEU A 156 -21.23 -14.77 5.57
C LEU A 156 -22.45 -15.42 6.23
N PRO A 157 -23.30 -16.12 5.46
CA PRO A 157 -24.51 -16.71 5.99
C PRO A 157 -24.19 -17.91 6.91
N GLY A 158 -24.77 -17.87 8.11
CA GLY A 158 -24.69 -18.95 9.09
C GLY A 158 -23.69 -18.68 10.22
N THR A 159 -23.59 -19.65 11.13
CA THR A 159 -22.64 -19.63 12.24
C THR A 159 -21.51 -20.62 12.03
N PHE A 160 -20.36 -20.30 12.62
CA PHE A 160 -19.13 -21.05 12.53
C PHE A 160 -18.68 -21.50 13.90
N ALA A 161 -17.83 -22.51 13.93
CA ALA A 161 -17.20 -22.98 15.14
C ALA A 161 -15.69 -23.12 14.95
N ILE A 162 -14.96 -23.01 16.06
CA ILE A 162 -13.52 -23.17 16.13
C ILE A 162 -13.22 -24.47 16.87
N CYS A 163 -12.64 -25.43 16.15
CA CYS A 163 -12.28 -26.75 16.65
C CYS A 163 -10.76 -26.89 16.74
N PHE A 164 -10.28 -27.69 17.69
CA PHE A 164 -8.86 -28.03 17.83
C PHE A 164 -8.70 -29.55 17.74
N PHE A 165 -7.73 -29.99 16.96
CA PHE A 165 -7.36 -31.39 16.77
C PHE A 165 -5.88 -31.59 17.05
N GLU A 166 -5.53 -32.80 17.44
CA GLU A 166 -4.14 -33.20 17.59
C GLU A 166 -3.44 -33.36 16.23
N LEU A 167 -2.11 -33.34 16.25
CA LEU A 167 -1.31 -33.53 15.05
C LEU A 167 -1.44 -34.99 14.57
N GLY A 168 -1.78 -35.15 13.28
CA GLY A 168 -1.95 -36.48 12.67
C GLY A 168 -3.38 -37.03 12.76
N THR A 169 -4.30 -36.34 13.43
CA THR A 169 -5.72 -36.68 13.38
C THR A 169 -6.25 -36.54 11.95
N ILE A 170 -6.94 -37.56 11.46
CA ILE A 170 -7.70 -37.48 10.21
C ILE A 170 -8.93 -36.60 10.49
N LEU A 171 -9.03 -35.47 9.79
CA LEU A 171 -10.14 -34.54 10.01
C LEU A 171 -11.48 -35.22 9.69
N PRO A 172 -12.47 -35.11 10.60
CA PRO A 172 -13.80 -35.69 10.37
C PRO A 172 -14.47 -35.15 9.11
N SER A 173 -15.33 -35.95 8.49
CA SER A 173 -16.01 -35.58 7.23
C SER A 173 -16.90 -34.33 7.36
N TRP A 174 -17.42 -34.04 8.56
CA TRP A 174 -18.25 -32.85 8.80
C TRP A 174 -17.47 -31.54 8.72
N VAL A 175 -16.13 -31.56 8.87
CA VAL A 175 -15.27 -30.37 8.76
C VAL A 175 -15.32 -29.76 7.36
N GLN A 176 -15.47 -30.59 6.32
CA GLN A 176 -15.31 -30.16 4.93
C GLN A 176 -16.54 -29.47 4.34
N ASN A 177 -17.59 -29.27 5.13
CA ASN A 177 -18.87 -28.76 4.66
C ASN A 177 -19.07 -27.29 5.04
N GLY A 178 -19.48 -26.46 4.07
CA GLY A 178 -19.84 -25.07 4.31
C GLY A 178 -19.28 -24.12 3.25
N VAL A 179 -19.62 -22.83 3.38
CA VAL A 179 -19.18 -21.76 2.47
C VAL A 179 -17.75 -21.26 2.77
N PHE A 180 -17.26 -21.51 3.99
CA PHE A 180 -15.94 -21.10 4.44
C PHE A 180 -15.31 -22.20 5.30
N LEU A 181 -14.03 -22.46 5.05
CA LEU A 181 -13.21 -23.43 5.77
C LEU A 181 -11.80 -22.87 5.92
N SER A 182 -11.32 -22.78 7.16
CA SER A 182 -9.91 -22.52 7.47
C SER A 182 -9.33 -23.69 8.24
N ILE A 183 -8.20 -24.22 7.77
CA ILE A 183 -7.44 -25.26 8.46
C ILE A 183 -6.03 -24.72 8.67
N THR A 184 -5.68 -24.46 9.92
CA THR A 184 -4.36 -23.95 10.30
C THR A 184 -3.64 -25.01 11.12
N ARG A 185 -2.57 -25.56 10.55
CA ARG A 185 -1.68 -26.49 11.24
C ARG A 185 -0.50 -25.72 11.82
N THR A 186 -0.30 -25.86 13.12
CA THR A 186 0.89 -25.39 13.84
C THR A 186 1.77 -26.59 14.22
N GLU A 187 2.90 -26.33 14.89
CA GLU A 187 3.73 -27.38 15.49
C GLU A 187 3.07 -28.09 16.68
N SER A 188 1.96 -27.56 17.20
CA SER A 188 1.31 -28.06 18.42
C SER A 188 -0.05 -28.71 18.15
N ASN A 189 -0.81 -28.19 17.19
CA ASN A 189 -2.18 -28.62 16.92
C ASN A 189 -2.63 -28.25 15.51
N ILE A 190 -3.81 -28.74 15.15
CA ILE A 190 -4.57 -28.31 13.99
C ILE A 190 -5.79 -27.55 14.51
N SER A 191 -5.90 -26.27 14.17
CA SER A 191 -7.11 -25.48 14.41
C SER A 191 -7.94 -25.41 13.13
N VAL A 192 -9.26 -25.54 13.28
CA VAL A 192 -10.20 -25.59 12.17
C VAL A 192 -11.34 -24.62 12.45
N VAL A 193 -11.64 -23.77 11.49
CA VAL A 193 -12.85 -22.94 11.47
C VAL A 193 -13.77 -23.49 10.38
N CYS A 194 -14.94 -24.00 10.76
CA CYS A 194 -15.91 -24.62 9.86
C CYS A 194 -17.36 -24.30 10.27
N SER A 195 -18.34 -24.77 9.51
CA SER A 195 -19.78 -24.57 9.79
C SER A 195 -20.21 -25.23 11.09
N ASP A 196 -20.86 -24.48 11.98
CA ASP A 196 -21.38 -24.95 13.27
C ASP A 196 -22.52 -25.98 13.11
N LYS A 197 -23.29 -25.89 12.02
CA LYS A 197 -24.51 -26.70 11.78
C LYS A 197 -24.32 -28.22 11.78
N LEU A 198 -23.11 -28.70 11.50
CA LEU A 198 -22.84 -30.13 11.24
C LEU A 198 -21.95 -30.76 12.31
N ILE A 199 -21.65 -30.02 13.37
CA ILE A 199 -20.76 -30.47 14.43
C ILE A 199 -21.57 -31.21 15.50
N PRO A 200 -21.25 -32.47 15.84
CA PRO A 200 -21.92 -33.24 16.88
C PRO A 200 -21.93 -32.54 18.25
N ASP A 201 -23.04 -32.62 18.98
CA ASP A 201 -23.27 -31.91 20.26
C ASP A 201 -22.36 -32.37 21.42
N GLU A 202 -21.57 -33.41 21.22
CA GLU A 202 -20.80 -34.12 22.26
C GLU A 202 -19.42 -33.51 22.53
N GLU A 203 -19.03 -32.48 21.77
CA GLU A 203 -17.67 -31.92 21.77
C GLU A 203 -17.61 -30.53 22.42
N ASN A 204 -16.57 -30.29 23.22
CA ASN A 204 -16.35 -29.03 23.93
C ASN A 204 -15.75 -27.98 22.96
N ILE A 205 -16.59 -27.48 22.05
CA ILE A 205 -16.21 -26.66 20.89
C ILE A 205 -16.69 -25.22 21.06
N SER A 206 -15.90 -24.27 20.58
CA SER A 206 -16.26 -22.85 20.53
C SER A 206 -17.18 -22.57 19.35
N ARG A 207 -18.49 -22.43 19.59
CA ARG A 207 -19.58 -22.35 18.59
C ARG A 207 -20.20 -20.95 18.48
N GLY A 208 -21.08 -20.74 17.50
CA GLY A 208 -21.87 -19.51 17.38
C GLY A 208 -21.13 -18.29 16.81
N TRP A 209 -19.99 -18.49 16.15
CA TRP A 209 -19.21 -17.40 15.58
C TRP A 209 -19.82 -16.89 14.28
N ASN A 210 -19.75 -15.57 14.06
CA ASN A 210 -20.08 -14.96 12.77
C ASN A 210 -18.80 -14.74 11.98
N CYS A 211 -18.83 -14.97 10.66
CA CYS A 211 -17.69 -14.76 9.79
C CYS A 211 -17.93 -13.56 8.87
N LEU A 212 -16.97 -12.64 8.83
CA LEU A 212 -16.98 -11.48 7.94
C LEU A 212 -16.00 -11.74 6.80
N LYS A 213 -16.47 -11.63 5.57
CA LYS A 213 -15.67 -11.70 4.35
C LYS A 213 -15.32 -10.28 3.92
N TYR A 214 -14.04 -10.03 3.69
CA TYR A 214 -13.57 -8.78 3.10
C TYR A 214 -13.73 -8.81 1.57
N GLU A 215 -14.46 -7.86 1.01
CA GLU A 215 -14.58 -7.62 -0.42
C GLU A 215 -13.66 -6.49 -0.87
N GLY A 216 -12.36 -6.76 -0.91
CA GLY A 216 -11.38 -5.89 -1.55
C GLY A 216 -10.42 -6.66 -2.43
N ASP A 217 -9.45 -5.95 -3.02
CA ASP A 217 -8.49 -6.54 -3.95
C ASP A 217 -7.75 -7.69 -3.25
N GLN A 218 -7.89 -8.90 -3.80
CA GLN A 218 -7.50 -10.13 -3.12
C GLN A 218 -6.02 -10.04 -2.72
N ALA A 219 -5.72 -10.31 -1.43
CA ALA A 219 -4.34 -10.53 -1.02
C ALA A 219 -3.77 -11.68 -1.87
N LEU A 220 -2.95 -11.34 -2.87
CA LEU A 220 -2.28 -12.33 -3.71
C LEU A 220 -1.45 -13.22 -2.79
N TRP A 221 -1.53 -14.54 -2.94
CA TRP A 221 -0.77 -15.51 -2.14
C TRP A 221 0.74 -15.20 -2.03
N ARG A 222 1.29 -14.48 -3.01
CA ARG A 222 2.67 -13.98 -3.05
C ARG A 222 3.03 -12.99 -1.94
N SER A 223 2.04 -12.32 -1.35
CA SER A 223 2.21 -11.41 -0.21
C SER A 223 2.29 -12.15 1.13
N LEU A 224 1.69 -13.34 1.22
CA LEU A 224 1.66 -14.17 2.42
C LEU A 224 2.73 -15.26 2.40
N VAL A 225 3.14 -15.72 1.22
CA VAL A 225 4.11 -16.81 1.03
C VAL A 225 5.06 -16.46 -0.11
N SER A 226 6.35 -16.28 0.21
CA SER A 226 7.42 -16.08 -0.77
C SER A 226 8.12 -17.41 -1.08
N ARG A 227 8.37 -17.71 -2.36
CA ARG A 227 9.34 -18.77 -2.73
C ARG A 227 10.73 -18.23 -2.43
N ILE A 228 11.42 -18.82 -1.45
CA ILE A 228 12.88 -18.67 -1.34
C ILE A 228 13.45 -19.52 -2.48
N ALA A 229 14.05 -18.85 -3.47
CA ALA A 229 14.84 -19.49 -4.52
C ALA A 229 16.29 -19.59 -4.09
#